data_AF-A0A6J2X8P1-F1
#
_entry.id   AF-A0A6J2X8P1-F1
#
_cell.length_a   1.000
_cell.length_b   1.000
_cell.length_c   1.000
_cell.angle_alpha   90.00
_cell.angle_beta   90.00
_cell.angle_gamma   90.00
#
_symmetry.space_group_name_H-M   'P 1'
#
loop_
_entity.id
_entity.type
_entity.pdbx_description
1 polymer ?
#
loop_
_entity_poly.entity_id
_entity_poly.type
_entity_poly.pdbx_seq_one_letter_code
_entity_poly.pdbx_strand_id
1 'polypeptide(L)'
;MDTLRESIATGDYTLDGYKVLPESKVKYSGSKCKLNFDVKHPEQYVSQIAESKDFSRLTQQSSTNEILSTNSNMTINLASLQLKLYKTGEILRALRRRKSRHYDTIAEQWEKLEEDEEKLRDNFILFNNFTKENNEKRLRSEKKIRENTELIQSRQDEINAYSKLIDKIDTVHKEILKRLRRGRVYEDFLTNVIECYPEFCTICDVVRRYIALIETKMFLSTRLRNAMDTLEQAHEFMVKNSIWNVYVHMAASKKHPIKIKKEKVEEQIMYLNRTLTELAKINRMIKKKVVKGR
;
A
#
# COMPACT_ATOMS: atom_id res chain seq x y z
N MET A 1 -11.57 29.00 -8.20
CA MET A 1 -10.32 28.26 -7.90
C MET A 1 -10.55 27.10 -6.95
N ASP A 2 -11.58 27.15 -6.09
CA ASP A 2 -11.90 26.03 -5.18
C ASP A 2 -12.66 24.88 -5.84
N THR A 3 -13.45 25.15 -6.89
CA THR A 3 -14.20 24.11 -7.63
C THR A 3 -13.33 23.17 -8.46
N LEU A 4 -12.13 23.60 -8.88
CA LEU A 4 -11.18 22.75 -9.62
C LEU A 4 -10.35 21.84 -8.71
N ARG A 5 -10.31 22.13 -7.40
CA ARG A 5 -9.54 21.36 -6.42
C ARG A 5 -10.33 20.15 -5.90
N GLU A 6 -11.66 20.26 -5.85
CA GLU A 6 -12.55 19.13 -5.50
C GLU A 6 -12.66 18.10 -6.63
N SER A 7 -12.62 18.50 -7.90
CA SER A 7 -12.71 17.56 -9.03
C SER A 7 -11.49 16.67 -9.23
N ILE A 8 -10.32 17.02 -8.68
CA ILE A 8 -9.10 16.20 -8.79
C ILE A 8 -9.10 15.08 -7.72
N ALA A 9 -9.87 15.23 -6.63
CA ALA A 9 -9.92 14.27 -5.54
C ALA A 9 -10.87 13.08 -5.79
N THR A 10 -11.84 13.23 -6.68
CA THR A 10 -12.86 12.18 -6.95
C THR A 10 -12.47 11.21 -8.07
N GLY A 11 -11.35 11.41 -8.76
CA GLY A 11 -10.86 10.48 -9.80
C GLY A 11 -11.80 10.30 -10.99
N ASP A 12 -12.79 11.18 -11.14
CA ASP A 12 -13.87 11.05 -12.12
C ASP A 12 -13.54 11.86 -13.37
N TYR A 13 -12.56 11.39 -14.15
CA TYR A 13 -12.31 11.90 -15.51
C TYR A 13 -13.25 11.20 -16.48
N THR A 14 -14.55 11.48 -16.37
CA THR A 14 -15.48 11.19 -17.47
C THR A 14 -15.44 12.37 -18.43
N LEU A 15 -14.55 12.26 -19.43
CA LEU A 15 -14.67 13.09 -20.63
C LEU A 15 -15.94 12.65 -21.36
N ASP A 16 -16.82 13.61 -21.59
CA ASP A 16 -18.10 13.51 -22.28
C ASP A 16 -18.26 12.35 -23.28
N GLY A 17 -19.35 11.60 -23.11
CA GLY A 17 -20.22 11.26 -24.23
C GLY A 17 -19.94 10.00 -25.04
N TYR A 18 -18.87 9.24 -24.77
CA TYR A 18 -18.70 7.92 -25.42
C TYR A 18 -18.93 6.79 -24.43
N LYS A 19 -20.14 6.21 -24.51
CA LYS A 19 -20.48 4.95 -23.87
C LYS A 19 -19.53 3.88 -24.42
N VAL A 20 -18.51 3.52 -23.64
CA VAL A 20 -17.65 2.36 -23.92
C VAL A 20 -18.57 1.15 -23.96
N LEU A 21 -18.86 0.67 -25.17
CA LEU A 21 -19.55 -0.60 -25.35
C LEU A 21 -18.67 -1.68 -24.70
N PRO A 22 -19.26 -2.59 -23.90
CA PRO A 22 -18.49 -3.65 -23.28
C PRO A 22 -17.78 -4.44 -24.37
N GLU A 23 -16.54 -4.86 -24.08
CA GLU A 23 -15.73 -5.73 -24.94
C GLU A 23 -16.51 -6.99 -25.31
N SER A 24 -17.33 -6.90 -26.35
CA SER A 24 -17.81 -8.06 -27.05
C SER A 24 -16.55 -8.71 -27.59
N LYS A 25 -16.28 -9.93 -27.13
CA LYS A 25 -15.30 -10.86 -27.69
C LYS A 25 -15.67 -11.12 -29.15
N VAL A 26 -15.46 -10.15 -30.03
CA VAL A 26 -15.45 -10.35 -31.46
C VAL A 26 -14.14 -11.06 -31.72
N LYS A 27 -14.19 -12.38 -31.65
CA LYS A 27 -13.20 -13.22 -32.32
C LYS A 27 -13.25 -12.81 -33.78
N TYR A 28 -12.31 -11.99 -34.22
CA TYR A 28 -11.99 -11.89 -35.63
C TYR A 28 -11.47 -13.28 -36.02
N SER A 29 -12.37 -14.15 -36.47
CA SER A 29 -11.94 -15.28 -37.29
C SER A 29 -11.27 -14.64 -38.49
N GLY A 30 -9.98 -14.94 -38.67
CA GLY A 30 -9.16 -14.53 -39.82
C GLY A 30 -9.65 -15.15 -41.14
N SER A 31 -10.96 -15.17 -41.37
CA SER A 31 -11.55 -15.37 -42.67
C SER A 31 -11.27 -14.09 -43.42
N LYS A 32 -10.20 -14.10 -44.23
CA LYS A 32 -10.06 -13.23 -45.39
C LYS A 32 -11.43 -13.22 -46.06
N CYS A 33 -12.20 -12.16 -45.85
CA CYS A 33 -13.41 -11.93 -46.61
C CYS A 33 -12.93 -11.60 -48.02
N LYS A 34 -12.64 -12.64 -48.80
CA LYS A 34 -12.73 -12.55 -50.25
C LYS A 34 -14.20 -12.25 -50.49
N LEU A 35 -14.51 -10.96 -50.60
CA LEU A 35 -15.68 -10.55 -51.35
C LEU A 35 -15.45 -11.09 -52.76
N ASN A 36 -15.90 -12.34 -52.99
CA ASN A 36 -16.04 -12.87 -54.33
C ASN A 36 -17.23 -12.13 -54.92
N PHE A 37 -16.94 -10.95 -55.46
CA PHE A 37 -17.77 -10.45 -56.53
C PHE A 37 -17.61 -11.47 -57.64
N ASP A 38 -18.69 -12.18 -57.94
CA ASP A 38 -18.76 -13.11 -59.06
C ASP A 38 -18.77 -12.26 -60.34
N VAL A 39 -17.64 -11.58 -60.60
CA VAL A 39 -17.42 -10.75 -61.78
C VAL A 39 -17.19 -11.72 -62.91
N LYS A 40 -18.29 -12.22 -63.47
CA LYS A 40 -18.26 -12.99 -64.70
C LYS A 40 -17.56 -12.14 -65.76
N HIS A 41 -16.51 -12.70 -66.36
CA HIS A 41 -15.75 -12.05 -67.42
C HIS A 41 -16.73 -11.54 -68.50
N PRO A 42 -16.56 -10.33 -69.06
CA PRO A 42 -17.53 -9.73 -69.98
C PRO A 42 -17.95 -10.66 -71.14
N GLU A 43 -17.06 -11.55 -71.56
CA GLU A 43 -17.29 -12.57 -72.57
C GLU A 43 -18.37 -13.60 -72.20
N GLN A 44 -18.53 -13.94 -70.92
CA GLN A 44 -19.58 -14.87 -70.45
C GLN A 44 -20.97 -14.26 -70.56
N TYR A 45 -21.10 -12.94 -70.39
CA TYR A 45 -22.35 -12.22 -70.65
C TYR A 45 -22.68 -12.16 -72.15
N VAL A 46 -21.65 -12.02 -72.99
CA VAL A 46 -21.80 -12.03 -74.45
C VAL A 46 -22.29 -13.38 -74.95
N SER A 47 -21.77 -14.50 -74.40
CA SER A 47 -22.24 -15.85 -74.73
C SER A 47 -23.70 -16.09 -74.34
N GLN A 48 -24.12 -15.68 -73.14
CA GLN A 48 -25.53 -15.82 -72.72
C GLN A 48 -26.49 -14.98 -73.57
N ILE A 49 -26.07 -13.80 -74.04
CA ILE A 49 -26.87 -12.97 -74.93
C ILE A 49 -26.93 -13.56 -76.35
N ALA A 50 -25.86 -14.20 -76.81
CA ALA A 50 -25.82 -14.90 -78.10
C ALA A 50 -26.74 -16.14 -78.09
N GLU A 51 -26.79 -16.88 -76.99
CA GLU A 51 -27.69 -18.01 -76.80
C GLU A 51 -29.17 -17.58 -76.67
N SER A 52 -29.44 -16.43 -76.03
CA SER A 52 -30.80 -15.90 -75.87
C SER A 52 -31.40 -15.28 -77.15
N LYS A 53 -30.59 -15.03 -78.18
CA LYS A 53 -31.06 -14.50 -79.46
C LYS A 53 -31.15 -15.64 -80.48
N ASP A 54 -32.34 -16.20 -80.56
CA ASP A 54 -32.72 -17.23 -81.52
C ASP A 54 -32.50 -16.76 -82.98
N PHE A 55 -31.31 -17.03 -83.54
CA PHE A 55 -30.93 -16.67 -84.91
C PHE A 55 -31.78 -17.38 -85.98
N SER A 56 -32.57 -18.38 -85.57
CA SER A 56 -33.53 -19.14 -86.38
C SER A 56 -34.62 -18.26 -87.01
N ARG A 57 -34.92 -17.08 -86.45
CA ARG A 57 -35.95 -16.17 -86.98
C ARG A 57 -35.49 -15.29 -88.14
N LEU A 58 -34.18 -15.09 -88.34
CA LEU A 58 -33.65 -14.26 -89.43
C LEU A 58 -33.53 -15.03 -90.76
N THR A 59 -33.50 -16.36 -90.72
CA THR A 59 -33.45 -17.21 -91.92
C THR A 59 -34.82 -17.55 -92.50
N GLN A 60 -35.92 -17.34 -91.76
CA GLN A 60 -37.28 -17.62 -92.25
C GLN A 60 -37.96 -16.46 -92.99
N GLN A 61 -37.44 -15.22 -92.93
CA GLN A 61 -38.01 -14.09 -93.68
C GLN A 61 -37.49 -13.97 -95.13
N SER A 62 -36.56 -14.83 -95.55
CA SER A 62 -36.06 -14.83 -96.94
C SER A 62 -36.81 -15.80 -97.87
N SER A 63 -37.79 -16.53 -97.35
CA SER A 63 -38.63 -17.43 -98.15
C SER A 63 -40.10 -17.04 -97.99
N THR A 64 -40.55 -16.03 -98.71
CA THR A 64 -41.93 -15.93 -99.23
C THR A 64 -42.07 -14.74 -100.18
N ASN A 65 -42.09 -15.08 -101.47
CA ASN A 65 -42.92 -14.51 -102.54
C ASN A 65 -42.70 -13.04 -102.96
N GLU A 66 -42.28 -12.84 -104.21
CA GLU A 66 -43.20 -12.50 -105.31
C GLU A 66 -42.45 -12.45 -106.66
N ILE A 67 -42.84 -13.34 -107.58
CA ILE A 67 -42.50 -13.26 -109.00
C ILE A 67 -43.25 -12.04 -109.54
N LEU A 68 -42.56 -11.00 -110.02
CA LEU A 68 -43.17 -10.01 -110.90
C LEU A 68 -42.27 -9.66 -112.09
N SER A 69 -42.66 -10.27 -113.21
CA SER A 69 -42.37 -9.97 -114.60
C SER A 69 -42.37 -8.45 -114.91
N THR A 70 -41.60 -8.07 -115.95
CA THR A 70 -41.35 -6.75 -116.58
C THR A 70 -40.04 -6.04 -116.19
N ASN A 71 -39.18 -5.75 -117.20
CA ASN A 71 -37.85 -5.13 -117.08
C ASN A 71 -37.82 -3.74 -116.41
N SER A 72 -38.97 -3.09 -116.27
CA SER A 72 -39.13 -1.80 -115.56
C SER A 72 -39.19 -1.94 -114.03
N ASN A 73 -39.64 -3.09 -113.52
CA ASN A 73 -39.91 -3.29 -112.08
C ASN A 73 -38.72 -3.88 -111.31
N MET A 74 -37.80 -4.59 -111.98
CA MET A 74 -36.55 -5.10 -111.40
C MET A 74 -35.67 -3.96 -110.85
N THR A 75 -35.54 -2.88 -111.62
CA THR A 75 -34.71 -1.72 -111.27
C THR A 75 -35.28 -0.94 -110.10
N ILE A 76 -36.61 -0.78 -110.03
CA ILE A 76 -37.31 -0.12 -108.92
C ILE A 76 -37.19 -0.96 -107.64
N ASN A 77 -37.35 -2.28 -107.73
CA ASN A 77 -37.19 -3.19 -106.59
C ASN A 77 -35.73 -3.22 -106.09
N LEU A 78 -34.76 -3.28 -107.00
CA LEU A 78 -33.33 -3.20 -106.68
C LEU A 78 -33.01 -1.87 -105.97
N ALA A 79 -33.49 -0.74 -106.49
CA ALA A 79 -33.30 0.58 -105.88
C ALA A 79 -33.98 0.66 -104.49
N SER A 80 -35.18 0.08 -104.33
CA SER A 80 -35.87 0.03 -103.04
C SER A 80 -35.12 -0.83 -102.00
N LEU A 81 -34.49 -1.92 -102.44
CA LEU A 81 -33.69 -2.80 -101.60
C LEU A 81 -32.35 -2.16 -101.23
N GLN A 82 -31.69 -1.48 -102.17
CA GLN A 82 -30.50 -0.67 -101.92
C GLN A 82 -30.79 0.46 -100.92
N LEU A 83 -31.95 1.13 -101.04
CA LEU A 83 -32.38 2.16 -100.09
C LEU A 83 -32.67 1.57 -98.70
N LYS A 84 -33.34 0.41 -98.62
CA LYS A 84 -33.55 -0.31 -97.36
C LYS A 84 -32.22 -0.71 -96.72
N LEU A 85 -31.28 -1.26 -97.50
CA LEU A 85 -29.93 -1.63 -97.04
C LEU A 85 -29.16 -0.41 -96.54
N TYR A 86 -29.23 0.71 -97.25
CA TYR A 86 -28.63 1.96 -96.82
C TYR A 86 -29.20 2.44 -95.48
N LYS A 87 -30.54 2.45 -95.34
CA LYS A 87 -31.24 2.83 -94.09
C LYS A 87 -30.91 1.89 -92.93
N THR A 88 -30.92 0.58 -93.14
CA THR A 88 -30.53 -0.39 -92.10
C THR A 88 -29.06 -0.27 -91.76
N GLY A 89 -28.19 -0.02 -92.73
CA GLY A 89 -26.77 0.27 -92.54
C GLY A 89 -26.52 1.51 -91.68
N GLU A 90 -27.25 2.61 -91.91
CA GLU A 90 -27.22 3.81 -91.08
C GLU A 90 -27.68 3.54 -89.64
N ILE A 91 -28.77 2.79 -89.46
CA ILE A 91 -29.27 2.40 -88.14
C ILE A 91 -28.23 1.55 -87.39
N LEU A 92 -27.60 0.58 -88.04
CA LEU A 92 -26.56 -0.25 -87.44
C LEU A 92 -25.31 0.56 -87.09
N ARG A 93 -24.91 1.52 -87.94
CA ARG A 93 -23.83 2.47 -87.62
C ARG A 93 -24.18 3.31 -86.39
N ALA A 94 -25.40 3.83 -86.31
CA ALA A 94 -25.86 4.60 -85.15
C ALA A 94 -25.91 3.76 -83.86
N LEU A 95 -26.39 2.52 -83.93
CA LEU A 95 -26.44 1.61 -82.78
C LEU A 95 -25.02 1.22 -82.31
N ARG A 96 -24.10 0.97 -83.24
CA ARG A 96 -22.69 0.69 -82.91
C ARG A 96 -22.01 1.88 -82.24
N ARG A 97 -22.24 3.11 -82.74
CA ARG A 97 -21.77 4.35 -82.09
C ARG A 97 -22.36 4.49 -80.69
N ARG A 98 -23.66 4.23 -80.50
CA ARG A 98 -24.30 4.27 -79.17
C ARG A 98 -23.71 3.24 -78.22
N LYS A 99 -23.48 2.01 -78.69
CA LYS A 99 -22.85 0.94 -77.91
C LYS A 99 -21.42 1.30 -77.52
N SER A 100 -20.62 1.84 -78.46
CA SER A 100 -19.26 2.33 -78.20
C SER A 100 -19.28 3.38 -77.10
N ARG A 101 -20.08 4.44 -77.26
CA ARG A 101 -20.21 5.50 -76.24
C ARG A 101 -20.60 4.96 -74.87
N HIS A 102 -21.48 3.97 -74.82
CA HIS A 102 -21.86 3.34 -73.55
C HIS A 102 -20.71 2.57 -72.90
N TYR A 103 -19.91 1.84 -73.69
CA TYR A 103 -18.68 1.21 -73.18
C TYR A 103 -17.64 2.24 -72.74
N ASP A 104 -17.51 3.36 -73.45
CA ASP A 104 -16.61 4.45 -73.08
C ASP A 104 -17.02 5.04 -71.71
N THR A 105 -18.32 5.29 -71.49
CA THR A 105 -18.83 5.75 -70.19
C THR A 105 -18.62 4.71 -69.08
N ILE A 106 -18.81 3.43 -69.36
CA ILE A 106 -18.56 2.36 -68.39
C ILE A 106 -17.07 2.28 -68.04
N ALA A 107 -16.18 2.40 -69.04
CA ALA A 107 -14.74 2.39 -68.81
C ALA A 107 -14.32 3.55 -67.90
N GLU A 108 -14.84 4.76 -68.16
CA GLU A 108 -14.60 5.94 -67.33
C GLU A 108 -15.12 5.76 -65.89
N GLN A 109 -16.27 5.09 -65.71
CA GLN A 109 -16.78 4.73 -64.38
C GLN A 109 -15.89 3.71 -63.66
N TRP A 110 -15.35 2.72 -64.37
CA TRP A 110 -14.44 1.73 -63.78
C TRP A 110 -13.13 2.38 -63.34
N GLU A 111 -12.56 3.25 -64.18
CA GLU A 111 -11.33 3.99 -63.84
C GLU A 111 -11.55 4.85 -62.59
N LYS A 112 -12.67 5.57 -62.51
CA LYS A 112 -13.01 6.35 -61.31
C LYS A 112 -13.19 5.49 -60.06
N LEU A 113 -13.82 4.33 -60.18
CA LEU A 113 -13.99 3.41 -59.05
C LEU A 113 -12.64 2.86 -58.57
N GLU A 114 -11.71 2.60 -59.48
CA GLU A 114 -10.36 2.15 -59.15
C GLU A 114 -9.58 3.23 -58.40
N GLU A 115 -9.64 4.49 -58.86
CA GLU A 115 -9.05 5.62 -58.12
C GLU A 115 -9.65 5.80 -56.72
N ASP A 116 -10.98 5.69 -56.59
CA ASP A 116 -11.65 5.86 -55.30
C ASP A 116 -11.34 4.71 -54.35
N GLU A 117 -11.16 3.49 -54.86
CA GLU A 117 -10.68 2.34 -54.09
C GLU A 117 -9.24 2.57 -53.60
N GLU A 118 -8.34 3.04 -54.46
CA GLU A 118 -6.95 3.35 -54.09
C GLU A 118 -6.89 4.41 -52.99
N LYS A 119 -7.61 5.53 -53.16
CA LYS A 119 -7.73 6.57 -52.12
C LYS A 119 -8.25 6.01 -50.81
N LEU A 120 -9.22 5.10 -50.86
CA LEU A 120 -9.77 4.47 -49.66
C LEU A 120 -8.74 3.58 -48.97
N ARG A 121 -7.96 2.80 -49.71
CA ARG A 121 -6.86 1.97 -49.18
C ARG A 121 -5.81 2.82 -48.47
N ASP A 122 -5.41 3.93 -49.09
CA ASP A 122 -4.45 4.86 -48.49
C ASP A 122 -4.99 5.49 -47.20
N ASN A 123 -6.26 5.90 -47.21
CA ASN A 123 -6.93 6.42 -46.01
C ASN A 123 -6.97 5.39 -44.88
N PHE A 124 -7.21 4.11 -45.19
CA PHE A 124 -7.17 3.04 -44.18
C PHE A 124 -5.77 2.84 -43.60
N ILE A 125 -4.73 2.93 -44.42
CA ILE A 125 -3.34 2.84 -43.95
C ILE A 125 -3.03 4.01 -43.01
N LEU A 126 -3.39 5.23 -43.41
CA LEU A 126 -3.20 6.43 -42.59
C LEU A 126 -3.95 6.33 -41.26
N PHE A 127 -5.22 5.91 -41.30
CA PHE A 127 -6.05 5.75 -40.11
C PHE A 127 -5.50 4.68 -39.15
N ASN A 128 -5.03 3.54 -39.69
CA ASN A 128 -4.42 2.49 -38.88
C ASN A 128 -3.13 2.98 -38.22
N ASN A 129 -2.29 3.71 -38.96
CA ASN A 129 -1.07 4.31 -38.42
C ASN A 129 -1.39 5.34 -37.33
N PHE A 130 -2.37 6.22 -37.57
CA PHE A 130 -2.86 7.18 -36.58
C PHE A 130 -3.35 6.49 -35.31
N THR A 131 -4.14 5.41 -35.45
CA THR A 131 -4.67 4.65 -34.31
C THR A 131 -3.55 4.00 -33.49
N LYS A 132 -2.54 3.42 -34.16
CA LYS A 132 -1.36 2.86 -33.49
C LYS A 132 -0.57 3.92 -32.74
N GLU A 133 -0.24 5.03 -33.39
CA GLU A 133 0.52 6.11 -32.79
C GLU A 133 -0.23 6.74 -31.59
N ASN A 134 -1.54 6.93 -31.72
CA ASN A 134 -2.37 7.43 -30.64
C ASN A 134 -2.39 6.47 -29.45
N ASN A 135 -2.55 5.17 -29.71
CA ASN A 135 -2.49 4.16 -28.66
C ASN A 135 -1.11 4.11 -27.97
N GLU A 136 -0.02 4.26 -28.71
CA GLU A 136 1.33 4.37 -28.13
C GLU A 136 1.51 5.64 -27.29
N LYS A 137 0.98 6.78 -27.72
CA LYS A 137 0.95 8.03 -26.93
C LYS A 137 0.15 7.84 -25.64
N ARG A 138 -1.00 7.17 -25.72
CA ARG A 138 -1.83 6.83 -24.55
C ARG A 138 -1.07 5.93 -23.58
N LEU A 139 -0.52 4.82 -24.03
CA LEU A 139 0.26 3.89 -23.18
C LEU A 139 1.45 4.57 -22.50
N ARG A 140 2.19 5.42 -23.23
CA ARG A 140 3.29 6.21 -22.64
C ARG A 140 2.79 7.17 -21.57
N SER A 141 1.66 7.83 -21.81
CA SER A 141 1.05 8.76 -20.86
C SER A 141 0.55 8.03 -19.62
N GLU A 142 -0.14 6.90 -19.79
CA GLU A 142 -0.61 6.04 -18.70
C GLU A 142 0.55 5.52 -17.84
N LYS A 143 1.66 5.10 -18.47
CA LYS A 143 2.88 4.70 -17.77
C LYS A 143 3.46 5.84 -16.94
N LYS A 144 3.61 7.03 -17.54
CA LYS A 144 4.15 8.21 -16.85
C LYS A 144 3.25 8.67 -15.70
N ILE A 145 1.93 8.61 -15.86
CA ILE A 145 0.97 8.90 -14.81
C ILE A 145 1.17 7.93 -13.65
N ARG A 146 1.25 6.63 -13.93
CA ARG A 146 1.45 5.59 -12.90
C ARG A 146 2.73 5.82 -12.10
N GLU A 147 3.87 5.98 -12.78
CA GLU A 147 5.16 6.23 -12.14
C GLU A 147 5.13 7.50 -11.28
N ASN A 148 4.49 8.57 -11.76
CA ASN A 148 4.37 9.81 -11.00
C ASN A 148 3.42 9.64 -9.80
N THR A 149 2.32 8.90 -9.93
CA THR A 149 1.41 8.63 -8.81
C THR A 149 2.08 7.80 -7.71
N GLU A 150 2.88 6.80 -8.07
CA GLU A 150 3.66 6.01 -7.13
C GLU A 150 4.69 6.87 -6.39
N LEU A 151 5.38 7.76 -7.12
CA LEU A 151 6.34 8.69 -6.53
C LEU A 151 5.68 9.69 -5.57
N ILE A 152 4.51 10.23 -5.94
CA ILE A 152 3.72 11.13 -5.08
C ILE A 152 3.31 10.42 -3.80
N GLN A 153 2.83 9.18 -3.90
CA GLN A 153 2.42 8.40 -2.73
C GLN A 153 3.61 8.14 -1.79
N SER A 154 4.75 7.69 -2.33
CA SER A 154 5.98 7.47 -1.53
C SER A 154 6.42 8.73 -0.79
N ARG A 155 6.44 9.88 -1.48
CA ARG A 155 6.80 11.17 -0.87
C ARG A 155 5.79 11.60 0.18
N GLN A 156 4.50 11.36 -0.04
CA GLN A 156 3.47 11.67 0.93
C GLN A 156 3.64 10.83 2.21
N ASP A 157 4.00 9.56 2.07
CA ASP A 157 4.27 8.67 3.20
C ASP A 157 5.50 9.12 4.00
N GLU A 158 6.56 9.58 3.32
CA GLU A 158 7.73 10.21 3.96
C GLU A 158 7.37 11.49 4.71
N ILE A 159 6.60 12.40 4.09
CA ILE A 159 6.12 13.64 4.73
C ILE A 159 5.30 13.31 5.99
N ASN A 160 4.43 12.31 5.90
CA ASN A 160 3.62 11.85 7.03
C ASN A 160 4.50 11.28 8.16
N ALA A 161 5.56 10.54 7.82
CA ALA A 161 6.52 10.02 8.78
C ALA A 161 7.31 11.13 9.48
N TYR A 162 7.80 12.12 8.73
CA TYR A 162 8.50 13.28 9.30
C TYR A 162 7.58 14.13 10.17
N SER A 163 6.32 14.32 9.78
CA SER A 163 5.34 15.07 10.58
C SER A 163 5.12 14.40 11.95
N LYS A 164 4.97 13.07 11.98
CA LYS A 164 4.88 12.30 13.23
C LYS A 164 6.14 12.42 14.10
N LEU A 165 7.32 12.52 13.49
CA LEU A 165 8.57 12.72 14.23
C LEU A 165 8.62 14.10 14.87
N ILE A 166 8.23 15.14 14.12
CA ILE A 166 8.15 16.51 14.63
C ILE A 166 7.19 16.56 15.82
N ASP A 167 6.02 15.92 15.73
CA ASP A 167 5.06 15.85 16.83
C ASP A 167 5.67 15.22 18.08
N LYS A 168 6.41 14.10 17.93
CA LYS A 168 7.12 13.46 19.05
C LYS A 168 8.13 14.41 19.69
N ILE A 169 8.95 15.10 18.89
CA ILE A 169 9.94 16.05 19.40
C ILE A 169 9.25 17.20 20.14
N ASP A 170 8.15 17.72 19.61
CA ASP A 170 7.38 18.79 20.24
C ASP A 170 6.77 18.35 21.59
N THR A 171 6.28 17.11 21.70
CA THR A 171 5.81 16.58 22.99
C THR A 171 6.92 16.50 24.04
N VAL A 172 8.12 16.05 23.64
CA VAL A 172 9.29 15.99 24.53
C VAL A 172 9.73 17.39 24.92
N HIS A 173 9.76 18.33 23.98
CA HIS A 173 10.11 19.72 24.23
C HIS A 173 9.16 20.35 25.26
N LYS A 174 7.85 20.17 25.10
CA LYS A 174 6.83 20.62 26.06
C LYS A 174 7.04 20.05 27.46
N GLU A 175 7.38 18.76 27.56
CA GLU A 175 7.65 18.10 28.84
C GLU A 175 8.93 18.65 29.50
N ILE A 176 9.99 18.89 28.72
CA ILE A 176 11.22 19.52 29.22
C ILE A 176 10.93 20.93 29.74
N LEU A 177 10.20 21.75 28.97
CA LEU A 177 9.80 23.09 29.41
C LEU A 177 8.99 23.06 30.71
N LYS A 178 8.09 22.08 30.86
CA LYS A 178 7.31 21.89 32.09
C LYS A 178 8.22 21.56 33.28
N ARG A 179 9.23 20.69 33.09
CA ARG A 179 10.21 20.37 34.13
C ARG A 179 11.07 21.58 34.49
N LEU A 180 11.50 22.36 33.50
CA LEU A 180 12.28 23.57 33.72
C LEU A 180 11.48 24.61 34.51
N ARG A 181 10.19 24.81 34.19
CA ARG A 181 9.31 25.69 34.98
C ARG A 181 9.18 25.26 36.44
N ARG A 182 9.12 23.94 36.71
CA ARG A 182 9.14 23.42 38.09
C ARG A 182 10.48 23.69 38.78
N GLY A 183 11.58 23.60 38.04
CA GLY A 183 12.93 23.92 38.51
C GLY A 183 13.12 25.38 38.90
N ARG A 184 12.42 26.30 38.22
CA ARG A 184 12.56 27.75 38.39
C ARG A 184 12.31 28.24 39.80
N VAL A 185 11.35 27.65 40.51
CA VAL A 185 11.05 28.00 41.91
C VAL A 185 12.27 27.81 42.81
N TYR A 186 13.07 26.77 42.56
CA TYR A 186 14.29 26.50 43.32
C TYR A 186 15.43 27.42 42.91
N GLU A 187 15.54 27.76 41.62
CA GLU A 187 16.52 28.73 41.13
C GLU A 187 16.28 30.12 41.74
N ASP A 188 15.03 30.60 41.69
CA ASP A 188 14.63 31.87 42.30
C ASP A 188 14.93 31.86 43.82
N PHE A 189 14.59 30.76 44.52
CA PHE A 189 14.91 30.61 45.94
C PHE A 189 16.42 30.63 46.24
N LEU A 190 17.21 29.84 45.50
CA LEU A 190 18.65 29.76 45.72
C LEU A 190 19.37 31.07 45.37
N THR A 191 18.82 31.81 44.40
CA THR A 191 19.28 33.16 44.06
C THR A 191 19.02 34.11 45.23
N ASN A 192 17.82 34.10 45.81
CA ASN A 192 17.50 34.90 47.01
C ASN A 192 18.39 34.53 48.22
N VAL A 193 18.74 33.25 48.38
CA VAL A 193 19.67 32.80 49.45
C VAL A 193 21.06 33.42 49.25
N ILE A 194 21.56 33.49 48.02
CA ILE A 194 22.84 34.13 47.72
C ILE A 194 22.78 35.63 48.00
N GLU A 195 21.67 36.29 47.65
CA GLU A 195 21.47 37.71 47.95
C GLU A 195 21.46 38.00 49.46
N CYS A 196 20.88 37.10 50.27
CA CYS A 196 20.80 37.26 51.72
C CYS A 196 22.09 36.86 52.45
N TYR A 197 22.86 35.92 51.89
CA TYR A 197 24.04 35.33 52.52
C TYR A 197 25.25 35.41 51.58
N PRO A 198 26.02 36.52 51.64
CA PRO A 198 27.15 36.76 50.73
C PRO A 198 28.32 35.80 50.95
N GLU A 199 28.29 34.96 51.99
CA GLU A 199 29.22 33.86 52.22
C GLU A 199 29.18 32.81 51.10
N PHE A 200 28.08 32.74 50.34
CA PHE A 200 27.93 31.89 49.18
C PHE A 200 27.97 32.72 47.89
N CYS A 201 29.02 32.56 47.09
CA CYS A 201 29.19 33.32 45.85
C CYS A 201 28.35 32.76 44.69
N THR A 202 28.09 31.45 44.69
CA THR A 202 27.29 30.76 43.68
C THR A 202 26.32 29.75 44.27
N ILE A 203 25.26 29.42 43.52
CA ILE A 203 24.28 28.39 43.91
C ILE A 203 24.99 27.06 44.20
N CYS A 204 26.03 26.75 43.41
CA CYS A 204 26.85 25.57 43.62
C CYS A 204 27.57 25.54 44.98
N ASP A 205 27.92 26.68 45.57
CA ASP A 205 28.55 26.74 46.90
C ASP A 205 27.58 26.30 47.98
N VAL A 206 26.34 26.79 47.91
CA VAL A 206 25.25 26.39 48.83
C VAL A 206 25.01 24.89 48.72
N VAL A 207 24.93 24.36 47.49
CA VAL A 207 24.69 22.93 47.24
C VAL A 207 25.87 22.08 47.73
N ARG A 208 27.12 22.49 47.46
CA ARG A 208 28.32 21.78 47.95
C ARG A 208 28.36 21.73 49.48
N ARG A 209 28.05 22.85 50.14
CA ARG A 209 28.00 22.91 51.60
C ARG A 209 26.93 21.98 52.16
N TYR A 210 25.75 21.96 51.54
CA TYR A 210 24.67 21.07 51.91
C TYR A 210 25.05 19.59 51.74
N ILE A 211 25.66 19.21 50.62
CA ILE A 211 26.13 17.84 50.37
C ILE A 211 27.12 17.41 51.46
N ALA A 212 28.13 18.24 51.77
CA ALA A 212 29.09 17.94 52.82
C ALA A 212 28.43 17.80 54.21
N LEU A 213 27.41 18.62 54.52
CA LEU A 213 26.62 18.52 55.75
C LEU A 213 25.80 17.22 55.81
N ILE A 214 25.21 16.79 54.70
CA ILE A 214 24.50 15.50 54.63
C ILE A 214 25.46 14.34 54.80
N GLU A 215 26.58 14.35 54.10
CA GLU A 215 27.58 13.28 54.17
C GLU A 215 28.10 13.12 55.60
N THR A 216 28.47 14.24 56.26
CA THR A 216 28.90 14.22 57.66
C THR A 216 27.80 13.76 58.61
N LYS A 217 26.54 14.16 58.40
CA LYS A 217 25.39 13.68 59.18
C LYS A 217 25.18 12.17 59.02
N MET A 218 25.24 11.66 57.79
CA MET A 218 25.08 10.25 57.50
C MET A 218 26.23 9.42 58.08
N PHE A 219 27.46 9.91 57.95
CA PHE A 219 28.63 9.31 58.58
C PHE A 219 28.48 9.22 60.10
N LEU A 220 28.09 10.33 60.75
CA LEU A 220 27.89 10.35 62.20
C LEU A 220 26.75 9.42 62.63
N SER A 221 25.63 9.41 61.90
CA SER A 221 24.50 8.51 62.19
C SER A 221 24.90 7.05 62.05
N THR A 222 25.71 6.71 61.06
CA THR A 222 26.21 5.34 60.86
C THR A 222 27.16 4.96 61.98
N ARG A 223 28.08 5.86 62.35
CA ARG A 223 28.99 5.65 63.47
C ARG A 223 28.24 5.45 64.79
N LEU A 224 27.19 6.24 65.04
CA LEU A 224 26.35 6.11 66.23
C LEU A 224 25.62 4.76 66.25
N ARG A 225 25.06 4.34 65.11
CA ARG A 225 24.42 3.03 64.97
C ARG A 225 25.40 1.89 65.27
N ASN A 226 26.56 1.91 64.64
CA ASN A 226 27.59 0.88 64.85
C ASN A 226 28.05 0.84 66.32
N ALA A 227 28.23 2.00 66.96
CA ALA A 227 28.58 2.05 68.38
C ALA A 227 27.49 1.43 69.26
N MET A 228 26.21 1.71 68.97
CA MET A 228 25.10 1.10 69.69
C MET A 228 25.07 -0.43 69.51
N ASP A 229 25.25 -0.92 68.28
CA ASP A 229 25.27 -2.36 67.98
C ASP A 229 26.44 -3.05 68.73
N THR A 230 27.61 -2.41 68.80
CA THR A 230 28.74 -2.97 69.57
C THR A 230 28.48 -3.02 71.07
N LEU A 231 27.77 -2.03 71.62
CA LEU A 231 27.37 -2.03 73.03
C LEU A 231 26.33 -3.11 73.32
N GLU A 232 25.36 -3.30 72.42
CA GLU A 232 24.35 -4.34 72.55
C GLU A 232 24.98 -5.74 72.49
N GLN A 233 25.91 -5.97 71.55
CA GLN A 233 26.66 -7.23 71.44
C GLN A 233 27.54 -7.47 72.69
N ALA A 234 28.22 -6.44 73.19
CA ALA A 234 29.01 -6.55 74.42
C ALA A 234 28.13 -6.88 75.64
N HIS A 235 26.98 -6.21 75.76
CA HIS A 235 25.99 -6.48 76.80
C HIS A 235 25.46 -7.92 76.71
N GLU A 236 25.05 -8.37 75.52
CA GLU A 236 24.59 -9.74 75.28
C GLU A 236 25.69 -10.76 75.65
N PHE A 237 26.93 -10.51 75.24
CA PHE A 237 28.08 -11.36 75.57
C PHE A 237 28.33 -11.43 77.09
N MET A 238 28.28 -10.29 77.78
CA MET A 238 28.43 -10.23 79.24
C MET A 238 27.33 -11.04 79.93
N VAL A 239 26.07 -10.85 79.54
CA VAL A 239 24.92 -11.59 80.11
C VAL A 239 25.08 -13.09 79.89
N LYS A 240 25.42 -13.53 78.67
CA LYS A 240 25.66 -14.94 78.35
C LYS A 240 26.79 -15.54 79.20
N ASN A 241 27.90 -14.80 79.37
CA ASN A 241 29.02 -15.24 80.22
C ASN A 241 28.64 -15.32 81.70
N SER A 242 27.87 -14.35 82.22
CA SER A 242 27.40 -14.39 83.61
C SER A 242 26.51 -15.60 83.87
N ILE A 243 25.58 -15.90 82.97
CA ILE A 243 24.72 -17.09 83.06
C ILE A 243 25.57 -18.38 83.07
N TRP A 244 26.54 -18.48 82.15
CA TRP A 244 27.46 -19.61 82.09
C TRP A 244 28.23 -19.79 83.40
N ASN A 245 28.80 -18.72 83.94
CA ASN A 245 29.58 -18.78 85.16
C ASN A 245 28.73 -19.27 86.35
N VAL A 246 27.50 -18.75 86.49
CA VAL A 246 26.58 -19.20 87.54
C VAL A 246 26.19 -20.67 87.35
N TYR A 247 25.95 -21.11 86.11
CA TYR A 247 25.65 -22.51 85.79
C TYR A 247 26.79 -23.43 86.23
N VAL A 248 28.03 -23.11 85.84
CA VAL A 248 29.23 -23.89 86.20
C VAL A 248 29.38 -23.97 87.72
N HIS A 249 29.24 -22.84 88.43
CA HIS A 249 29.33 -22.81 89.88
C HIS A 249 28.24 -23.68 90.55
N MET A 250 26.99 -23.61 90.09
CA MET A 250 25.89 -24.42 90.65
C MET A 250 26.03 -25.92 90.35
N ALA A 251 26.50 -26.28 89.15
CA ALA A 251 26.77 -27.67 88.78
C ALA A 251 27.88 -28.26 89.66
N ALA A 252 28.98 -27.50 89.85
CA ALA A 252 30.09 -27.89 90.72
C ALA A 252 29.64 -28.05 92.19
N SER A 253 28.86 -27.11 92.72
CA SER A 253 28.33 -27.16 94.09
C SER A 253 27.45 -28.40 94.34
N LYS A 254 26.66 -28.83 93.35
CA LYS A 254 25.84 -30.05 93.42
C LYS A 254 26.60 -31.32 93.06
N LYS A 255 27.90 -31.25 92.76
CA LYS A 255 28.71 -32.37 92.25
C LYS A 255 28.13 -33.02 90.98
N HIS A 256 27.43 -32.25 90.16
CA HIS A 256 26.94 -32.71 88.85
C HIS A 256 28.01 -32.44 87.78
N PRO A 257 28.23 -33.37 86.83
CA PRO A 257 29.10 -33.09 85.69
C PRO A 257 28.49 -32.01 84.79
N ILE A 258 29.34 -31.16 84.23
CA ILE A 258 28.96 -30.08 83.30
C ILE A 258 28.51 -30.73 81.98
N LYS A 259 27.21 -30.84 81.76
CA LYS A 259 26.61 -31.51 80.57
C LYS A 259 26.11 -30.52 79.52
N ILE A 260 25.74 -29.30 79.91
CA ILE A 260 25.18 -28.30 79.01
C ILE A 260 26.33 -27.48 78.42
N LYS A 261 26.31 -27.28 77.09
CA LYS A 261 27.33 -26.50 76.38
C LYS A 261 27.19 -25.00 76.65
N LYS A 262 28.28 -24.23 76.53
CA LYS A 262 28.33 -22.79 76.83
C LYS A 262 27.38 -21.96 75.95
N GLU A 263 27.13 -22.41 74.74
CA GLU A 263 26.32 -21.71 73.74
C GLU A 263 24.81 -21.89 73.98
N LYS A 264 24.42 -22.93 74.73
CA LYS A 264 23.02 -23.27 75.01
C LYS A 264 22.49 -22.53 76.25
N VAL A 265 22.39 -21.21 76.14
CA VAL A 265 22.04 -20.29 77.23
C VAL A 265 20.67 -20.62 77.84
N GLU A 266 19.68 -20.95 77.02
CA GLU A 266 18.32 -21.28 77.51
C GLU A 266 18.32 -22.54 78.39
N GLU A 267 19.03 -23.60 77.97
CA GLU A 267 19.15 -24.83 78.75
C GLU A 267 19.87 -24.57 80.08
N GLN A 268 20.89 -23.69 80.09
CA GLN A 268 21.57 -23.26 81.32
C GLN A 268 20.60 -22.52 82.25
N ILE A 269 19.83 -21.55 81.75
CA ILE A 269 18.82 -20.81 82.52
C ILE A 269 17.77 -21.76 83.10
N MET A 270 17.28 -22.73 82.32
CA MET A 270 16.31 -23.73 82.80
C MET A 270 16.88 -24.57 83.96
N TYR A 271 18.14 -25.00 83.84
CA TYR A 271 18.83 -25.69 84.94
C TYR A 271 18.96 -24.80 86.18
N LEU A 272 19.40 -23.54 86.00
CA LEU A 272 19.52 -22.57 87.09
C LEU A 272 18.17 -22.34 87.80
N ASN A 273 17.10 -22.11 87.06
CA ASN A 273 15.76 -21.90 87.62
C ASN A 273 15.24 -23.14 88.38
N ARG A 274 15.45 -24.34 87.84
CA ARG A 274 15.08 -25.59 88.52
C ARG A 274 15.86 -25.76 89.81
N THR A 275 17.18 -25.55 89.77
CA THR A 275 18.04 -25.72 90.95
C THR A 275 17.75 -24.67 92.03
N LEU A 276 17.51 -23.42 91.67
CA LEU A 276 17.05 -22.37 92.61
C LEU A 276 15.70 -22.71 93.24
N THR A 277 14.76 -23.25 92.47
CA THR A 277 13.45 -23.68 92.98
C THR A 277 13.57 -24.82 93.98
N GLU A 278 14.44 -25.79 93.71
CA GLU A 278 14.77 -26.88 94.64
C GLU A 278 15.39 -26.34 95.94
N LEU A 279 16.37 -25.43 95.83
CA LEU A 279 17.00 -24.80 97.00
C LEU A 279 15.98 -24.00 97.83
N ALA A 280 15.08 -23.26 97.19
CA ALA A 280 14.01 -22.55 97.87
C ALA A 280 13.07 -23.50 98.63
N LYS A 281 12.73 -24.66 98.04
CA LYS A 281 11.94 -25.70 98.73
C LYS A 281 12.67 -26.26 99.94
N ILE A 282 13.97 -26.57 99.81
CA ILE A 282 14.81 -27.06 100.92
C ILE A 282 14.87 -26.02 102.05
N ASN A 283 15.15 -24.76 101.73
CA ASN A 283 15.17 -23.67 102.71
C ASN A 283 13.82 -23.49 103.43
N ARG A 284 12.68 -23.62 102.72
CA ARG A 284 11.35 -23.61 103.35
C ARG A 284 11.17 -24.79 104.32
N MET A 285 11.63 -25.99 103.96
CA MET A 285 11.56 -27.16 104.84
C MET A 285 12.45 -27.01 106.08
N ILE A 286 13.67 -26.50 105.92
CA ILE A 286 14.58 -26.21 107.03
C ILE A 286 13.96 -25.18 107.97
N LYS A 287 13.45 -24.05 107.45
CA LYS A 287 12.74 -23.04 108.27
C LYS A 287 11.56 -23.64 109.04
N LYS A 288 10.75 -24.50 108.40
CA LYS A 288 9.64 -25.20 109.08
C LYS A 288 10.10 -26.17 110.17
N LYS A 289 11.24 -26.86 109.99
CA LYS A 289 11.82 -27.73 111.03
C LYS A 289 12.40 -26.95 112.21
N VAL A 290 13.02 -25.79 111.95
CA VAL A 290 13.52 -24.90 113.01
C VAL A 290 12.38 -24.31 113.84
N VAL A 291 11.23 -24.02 113.23
CA VAL A 291 10.03 -23.52 113.94
C VAL A 291 9.30 -24.62 114.73
N LYS A 292 9.35 -25.89 114.30
CA LYS A 292 8.76 -27.04 115.02
C LYS A 292 9.68 -27.65 116.09
N GLY A 293 10.96 -27.30 116.10
CA GLY A 293 11.97 -27.77 117.06
C GLY A 293 12.23 -26.80 118.22
N ARG A 294 11.38 -25.80 118.41
CA ARG A 294 11.29 -24.95 119.60
C ARG A 294 9.96 -25.18 120.28
#